data_AF-A0AAW5WL16-F1
#
_entry.id   AF-A0AAW5WL16-F1
#
_cell.length_a   1.000
_cell.length_b   1.000
_cell.length_c   1.000
_cell.angle_alpha   90.00
_cell.angle_beta   90.00
_cell.angle_gamma   90.00
#
_symmetry.space_group_name_H-M   'P 1'
#
loop_
_entity.id
_entity.type
_entity.pdbx_description
1 polymer ?
#
loop_
_entity_poly.entity_id
_entity_poly.type
_entity_poly.pdbx_seq_one_letter_code
_entity_poly.pdbx_strand_id
1 'polypeptide(L)'
;MKKIGSEFLREFETEDRPILFGLTARMMVFYLCLAIAVAGTVAIYFLGLPDWYIYLWDAVFVVPGAMYGMGMTKRMRIKEKINFFFRIQTRNYETNFGKVGIYTKDEFIQKQKRKTRNRRKEKN
;
A
#
# COMPACT_ATOMS: atom_id res chain seq x y z
N MET A 1 -16.06 14.00 12.36
CA MET A 1 -14.66 13.77 12.79
C MET A 1 -14.04 12.70 11.90
N LYS A 2 -12.95 13.02 11.19
CA LYS A 2 -12.23 12.07 10.33
C LYS A 2 -11.37 11.18 11.24
N LYS A 3 -11.54 9.85 11.19
CA LYS A 3 -10.70 8.90 11.96
C LYS A 3 -9.31 8.85 11.30
N ILE A 4 -8.36 9.63 11.82
CA ILE A 4 -6.99 9.77 11.29
C ILE A 4 -6.14 8.49 11.57
N GLY A 5 -6.62 7.58 12.43
CA GLY A 5 -5.81 6.48 12.97
C GLY A 5 -5.90 5.11 12.29
N SER A 6 -6.71 4.92 11.24
CA SER A 6 -7.02 3.56 10.74
C SER A 6 -6.84 3.37 9.23
N GLU A 7 -5.98 4.15 8.58
CA GLU A 7 -5.60 3.88 7.18
C GLU A 7 -4.66 2.66 7.08
N PHE A 8 -3.91 2.32 8.14
CA PHE A 8 -3.00 1.17 8.18
C PHE A 8 -3.68 -0.19 8.38
N LEU A 9 -4.92 -0.21 8.90
CA LEU A 9 -5.70 -1.43 9.15
C LEU A 9 -6.78 -1.66 8.08
N ARG A 10 -6.85 -0.81 7.06
CA ARG A 10 -7.79 -1.01 5.97
C ARG A 10 -7.29 -2.21 5.17
N GLU A 11 -8.07 -3.29 5.16
CA GLU A 11 -7.84 -4.41 4.23
C GLU A 11 -7.73 -3.81 2.83
N PHE A 12 -6.55 -3.96 2.23
CA PHE A 12 -6.30 -3.49 0.88
C PHE A 12 -7.35 -4.16 -0.01
N GLU A 13 -8.21 -3.39 -0.69
CA GLU A 13 -9.26 -3.92 -1.56
C GLU A 13 -8.61 -4.83 -2.63
N THR A 14 -8.58 -6.12 -2.31
CA THR A 14 -7.93 -7.18 -3.07
C THR A 14 -8.72 -7.48 -4.33
N GLU A 15 -10.03 -7.28 -4.29
CA GLU A 15 -10.95 -7.56 -5.38
C GLU A 15 -11.10 -6.35 -6.31
N ASP A 16 -10.97 -6.58 -7.62
CA ASP A 16 -11.29 -5.55 -8.61
C ASP A 16 -12.80 -5.47 -8.74
N ARG A 17 -13.37 -4.27 -8.54
CA ARG A 17 -14.82 -4.08 -8.69
C ARG A 17 -15.20 -4.27 -10.17
N PRO A 18 -16.21 -5.11 -10.48
CA PRO A 18 -16.72 -5.22 -11.84
C PRO A 18 -17.38 -3.90 -12.23
N ILE A 19 -17.17 -3.47 -13.48
CA ILE A 19 -17.69 -2.18 -13.97
C ILE A 19 -18.90 -2.41 -14.86
N LEU A 20 -18.75 -3.20 -15.93
CA LEU A 20 -19.78 -3.44 -16.93
C LEU A 20 -19.86 -4.94 -17.23
N PHE A 21 -21.06 -5.52 -17.15
CA PHE A 21 -21.32 -6.94 -17.47
C PHE A 21 -20.42 -7.96 -16.73
N GLY A 22 -19.93 -7.62 -15.53
CA GLY A 22 -18.99 -8.48 -14.79
C GLY A 22 -17.53 -8.37 -15.24
N LEU A 23 -17.23 -7.57 -16.26
CA LEU A 23 -15.86 -7.27 -16.66
C LEU A 23 -15.22 -6.27 -15.69
N THR A 24 -14.00 -6.57 -15.28
CA THR A 24 -13.16 -5.67 -14.51
C THR A 24 -12.48 -4.66 -15.44
N ALA A 25 -12.13 -3.47 -14.92
CA ALA A 25 -11.40 -2.45 -15.68
C ALA A 25 -10.09 -2.99 -16.31
N ARG A 26 -9.46 -3.97 -15.67
CA ARG A 26 -8.22 -4.57 -16.16
C ARG A 26 -8.42 -5.45 -17.38
N MET A 27 -9.52 -6.19 -17.41
CA MET A 27 -9.91 -6.96 -18.60
C MET A 27 -10.20 -6.02 -19.77
N MET A 28 -10.85 -4.88 -19.53
CA MET A 28 -11.09 -3.87 -20.57
C MET A 28 -9.78 -3.34 -21.17
N VAL A 29 -8.79 -3.01 -20.33
CA VAL A 29 -7.47 -2.57 -20.79
C VAL A 29 -6.74 -3.69 -21.56
N PHE A 30 -6.88 -4.94 -21.12
CA PHE A 30 -6.30 -6.09 -21.83
C PHE A 30 -6.90 -6.26 -23.22
N TYR A 31 -8.23 -6.23 -23.35
CA TYR A 31 -8.90 -6.30 -24.65
C TYR A 31 -8.52 -5.15 -25.57
N LEU A 32 -8.36 -3.94 -25.02
CA LEU A 32 -7.87 -2.79 -25.79
C LEU A 32 -6.45 -3.03 -26.33
N CYS A 33 -5.54 -3.52 -25.49
CA CYS A 33 -4.18 -3.86 -25.91
C CYS A 33 -4.18 -4.94 -26.99
N LEU A 34 -5.06 -5.94 -26.85
CA LEU A 34 -5.23 -7.02 -27.83
C LEU A 34 -5.74 -6.49 -29.17
N ALA A 35 -6.74 -5.60 -29.14
CA ALA A 35 -7.26 -4.97 -30.35
C ALA A 35 -6.19 -4.14 -31.08
N ILE A 36 -5.37 -3.39 -30.33
CA ILE A 36 -4.24 -2.63 -30.88
C ILE A 36 -3.16 -3.57 -31.44
N ALA A 37 -2.87 -4.68 -30.75
CA ALA A 37 -1.93 -5.69 -31.23
C ALA A 37 -2.38 -6.22 -32.58
N VAL A 38 -3.62 -6.71 -32.70
CA VAL A 38 -4.19 -7.23 -33.94
C VAL A 38 -4.23 -6.17 -35.05
N ALA A 39 -4.65 -4.94 -34.74
CA ALA A 39 -4.67 -3.87 -35.73
C ALA A 39 -3.26 -3.54 -36.26
N GLY A 40 -2.27 -3.51 -35.37
CA GLY A 40 -0.89 -3.26 -35.74
C GLY A 40 -0.26 -4.40 -36.54
N THR A 41 -0.53 -5.66 -36.20
CA THR A 41 -0.04 -6.79 -37.01
C THR A 41 -0.61 -6.76 -38.42
N VAL A 42 -1.91 -6.50 -38.58
CA VAL A 42 -2.54 -6.32 -39.89
C VAL A 42 -1.90 -5.16 -40.65
N ALA A 43 -1.66 -4.02 -40.00
CA ALA A 43 -1.01 -2.87 -40.63
C ALA A 43 0.43 -3.19 -41.10
N ILE A 44 1.21 -3.92 -40.29
CA ILE A 44 2.58 -4.33 -40.63
C ILE A 44 2.58 -5.24 -41.86
N TYR A 45 1.64 -6.19 -41.92
CA TYR A 45 1.45 -7.04 -43.10
C TYR A 45 1.11 -6.23 -44.35
N PHE A 46 0.16 -5.28 -44.24
CA PHE A 46 -0.22 -4.43 -45.37
C PHE A 46 0.90 -3.53 -45.88
N LEU A 47 1.79 -3.10 -44.99
CA LEU A 47 2.96 -2.28 -45.34
C LEU A 47 4.13 -3.11 -45.90
N GLY A 48 4.02 -4.45 -45.93
CA GLY A 48 5.08 -5.33 -46.42
C GLY A 48 6.35 -5.28 -45.56
N LEU A 49 6.21 -4.91 -44.28
CA LEU A 49 7.32 -4.85 -43.35
C LEU A 49 7.81 -6.26 -43.01
N PRO A 50 9.09 -6.43 -42.65
CA PRO A 50 9.63 -7.72 -42.25
C PRO A 50 8.92 -8.32 -41.03
N ASP A 51 8.76 -9.64 -41.00
CA ASP A 51 8.04 -10.37 -39.94
C ASP A 51 8.59 -10.13 -38.52
N TRP A 52 9.88 -9.80 -38.38
CA TRP A 52 10.47 -9.51 -37.07
C TRP A 52 9.82 -8.30 -36.36
N TYR A 53 9.23 -7.37 -37.12
CA TYR A 53 8.45 -6.25 -36.55
C TYR A 53 7.18 -6.71 -35.84
N ILE A 54 6.55 -7.80 -36.30
CA ILE A 54 5.34 -8.35 -35.69
C ILE A 54 5.66 -8.84 -34.28
N TYR A 55 6.75 -9.58 -34.12
CA TYR A 55 7.18 -10.08 -32.81
C TYR A 55 7.53 -8.94 -31.85
N LEU A 56 8.17 -7.88 -32.34
CA LEU A 56 8.48 -6.70 -31.53
C LEU A 56 7.20 -5.97 -31.11
N TRP A 57 6.28 -5.77 -32.06
CA TRP A 57 4.98 -5.14 -31.80
C TRP A 57 4.16 -5.92 -30.76
N ASP A 58 4.01 -7.23 -30.96
CA ASP A 58 3.28 -8.08 -30.04
C ASP A 58 3.96 -8.13 -28.67
N ALA A 59 5.30 -8.14 -28.60
CA ALA A 59 6.02 -8.06 -27.33
C ALA A 59 5.71 -6.77 -26.56
N VAL A 60 5.54 -5.64 -27.27
CA VAL A 60 5.24 -4.33 -26.65
C VAL A 60 3.81 -4.23 -26.14
N PHE A 61 2.82 -4.82 -26.82
CA PHE A 61 1.41 -4.67 -26.45
C PHE A 61 0.83 -5.88 -25.70
N VAL A 62 1.13 -7.09 -26.15
CA VAL A 62 0.57 -8.33 -25.59
C VAL A 62 1.18 -8.62 -24.23
N VAL A 63 2.50 -8.48 -24.06
CA VAL A 63 3.16 -8.83 -22.80
C VAL A 63 2.73 -7.88 -21.66
N PRO A 64 2.81 -6.54 -21.79
CA PRO A 64 2.36 -5.65 -20.72
C PRO A 64 0.85 -5.73 -20.51
N GLY A 65 0.09 -5.89 -21.60
CA GLY A 65 -1.35 -6.10 -21.56
C GLY A 65 -1.73 -7.33 -20.74
N ALA A 66 -1.10 -8.47 -20.99
CA ALA A 66 -1.36 -9.72 -20.28
C ALA A 66 -0.94 -9.63 -18.80
N MET A 67 0.23 -9.04 -18.51
CA MET A 67 0.69 -8.83 -17.13
C MET A 67 -0.28 -7.97 -16.32
N TYR A 68 -0.81 -6.90 -16.94
CA TYR A 68 -1.78 -6.03 -16.29
C TYR A 68 -3.16 -6.68 -16.17
N GLY A 69 -3.65 -7.28 -17.26
CA GLY A 69 -4.97 -7.93 -17.35
C GLY A 69 -5.13 -9.11 -16.41
N MET A 70 -4.11 -9.98 -16.31
CA MET A 70 -4.10 -11.12 -15.37
C MET A 70 -3.86 -10.72 -13.91
N GLY A 71 -3.69 -9.41 -13.64
CA GLY A 71 -3.49 -8.91 -12.29
C GLY A 71 -2.17 -9.34 -11.65
N MET A 72 -1.16 -9.75 -12.44
CA MET A 72 0.19 -10.02 -11.92
C MET A 72 0.74 -8.81 -11.16
N THR A 73 0.41 -7.61 -11.62
CA THR A 73 0.78 -6.34 -10.97
C THR A 73 0.19 -6.19 -9.56
N LYS A 74 -1.06 -6.64 -9.34
CA LYS A 74 -1.71 -6.63 -8.01
C LYS A 74 -1.17 -7.76 -7.15
N ARG A 75 -1.00 -8.97 -7.70
CA ARG A 75 -0.41 -10.13 -6.99
C ARG A 75 1.00 -9.83 -6.47
N MET A 76 1.82 -9.18 -7.30
CA MET A 76 3.20 -8.82 -6.94
C MET A 76 3.29 -7.54 -6.08
N ARG A 77 2.16 -6.88 -5.79
CA ARG A 77 2.08 -5.62 -5.02
C ARG A 77 3.06 -4.55 -5.53
N ILE A 78 3.24 -4.48 -6.85
CA ILE A 78 4.28 -3.65 -7.48
C ILE A 78 4.06 -2.17 -7.13
N LYS A 79 2.79 -1.72 -7.17
CA LYS A 79 2.42 -0.35 -6.82
C LYS A 79 2.82 0.01 -5.38
N GLU A 80 2.60 -0.89 -4.42
CA GLU A 80 2.95 -0.67 -3.02
C GLU A 80 4.47 -0.70 -2.80
N LYS A 81 5.19 -1.61 -3.45
CA LYS A 81 6.65 -1.65 -3.40
C LYS A 81 7.28 -0.37 -3.96
N ILE A 82 6.77 0.11 -5.10
CA ILE A 82 7.21 1.37 -5.71
C ILE A 82 6.91 2.54 -4.77
N ASN A 83 5.68 2.64 -4.25
CA ASN A 83 5.31 3.70 -3.31
C ASN A 83 6.16 3.66 -2.04
N PHE A 84 6.42 2.47 -1.50
CA PHE A 84 7.26 2.29 -0.31
C PHE A 84 8.70 2.72 -0.58
N PHE A 85 9.26 2.34 -1.72
CA PHE A 85 10.62 2.70 -2.11
C PHE A 85 10.80 4.22 -2.25
N PHE A 86 9.86 4.89 -2.91
CA PHE A 86 9.89 6.36 -3.03
C PHE A 86 9.54 7.09 -1.72
N ARG A 87 8.86 6.41 -0.79
CA ARG A 87 8.44 6.97 0.50
C ARG A 87 9.36 6.59 1.65
N ILE A 88 10.61 6.20 1.38
CA ILE A 88 11.63 6.07 2.43
C ILE A 88 11.84 7.46 3.07
N GLN A 89 11.11 7.72 4.14
CA GLN A 89 11.32 8.85 5.02
C GLN A 89 12.24 8.37 6.15
N THR A 90 13.47 8.85 6.18
CA THR A 90 14.32 8.76 7.36
C THR A 90 13.65 9.56 8.48
N ARG A 91 12.93 8.87 9.37
CA ARG A 91 12.42 9.50 10.60
C ARG A 91 13.58 9.64 11.57
N ASN A 92 14.16 10.83 11.62
CA ASN A 92 14.96 11.24 12.76
C ASN A 92 13.98 11.44 13.91
N TYR A 93 13.90 10.47 14.82
CA TYR A 93 13.21 10.68 16.07
C TYR A 93 14.02 11.70 16.86
N GLU A 94 13.40 12.82 17.20
CA GLU A 94 13.89 13.69 18.27
C GLU A 94 13.87 12.87 19.56
N THR A 95 14.95 12.14 19.75
CA THR A 95 15.25 11.60 21.04
C THR A 95 15.72 12.79 21.87
N ASN A 96 14.97 13.13 22.92
CA ASN A 96 15.37 14.13 23.90
C ASN A 96 16.59 13.65 24.73
N PHE A 97 17.62 13.07 24.09
CA PHE A 97 18.89 12.69 24.69
C PHE A 97 19.82 13.90 24.94
N GLY A 98 19.28 15.12 24.91
CA GLY A 98 20.02 16.37 25.20
C GLY A 98 19.56 17.12 26.44
N LYS A 99 18.48 16.69 27.10
CA LYS A 99 17.98 17.29 28.35
C LYS A 99 17.74 16.22 29.39
N VAL A 100 18.74 15.38 29.63
CA VAL A 100 18.85 14.70 30.92
C VAL A 100 19.18 15.80 31.92
N GLY A 101 18.15 16.50 32.39
CA GLY A 101 18.24 17.24 33.64
C GLY A 101 18.76 16.27 34.69
N ILE A 102 19.71 16.70 35.51
CA ILE A 102 20.31 15.88 36.57
C ILE A 102 19.16 15.41 37.47
N TYR A 103 18.68 14.18 37.25
CA TYR A 103 17.62 13.60 38.06
C TYR A 103 18.19 13.30 39.44
N THR A 104 17.68 13.99 40.46
CA THR A 104 18.01 13.70 41.85
C THR A 104 17.14 12.52 42.30
N LYS A 105 17.71 11.55 43.03
CA LYS A 105 17.05 10.28 43.40
C LYS A 105 15.68 10.44 44.08
N ASP A 106 15.42 11.62 44.65
CA ASP A 106 14.24 11.92 45.44
C ASP A 106 13.02 12.32 44.58
N GLU A 107 13.19 12.65 43.30
CA GLU A 107 12.08 13.05 42.41
C GLU A 107 11.11 11.89 42.08
N PHE A 108 11.55 10.65 42.22
CA PHE A 108 10.74 9.47 41.93
C PHE A 108 10.06 8.88 43.18
N ILE A 109 10.27 9.45 44.37
CA ILE A 109 9.67 8.96 45.61
C ILE A 109 8.22 9.45 45.70
N GLN A 110 7.29 8.63 45.23
CA GLN A 110 5.86 8.87 45.43
C GLN A 110 5.51 8.66 46.91
N LYS A 111 5.19 9.75 47.63
CA LYS A 111 4.68 9.66 49.00
C LYS A 111 3.35 8.88 48.98
N GLN A 112 3.36 7.65 49.48
CA GLN A 112 2.14 6.88 49.68
C GLN A 112 1.21 7.65 50.64
N LYS A 113 0.07 8.13 50.11
CA LYS A 113 -1.02 8.64 50.95
C LYS A 113 -1.63 7.46 51.70
N ARG A 114 -1.13 7.15 52.90
CA ARG A 114 -1.81 6.25 53.84
C ARG A 114 -3.14 6.90 54.24
N LYS A 115 -4.26 6.34 53.79
CA LYS A 115 -5.57 6.61 54.38
C LYS A 115 -5.59 5.96 55.77
N THR A 116 -5.45 6.75 56.82
CA THR A 116 -5.69 6.30 58.19
C THR A 116 -7.17 5.97 58.34
N ARG A 117 -7.50 4.67 58.38
CA ARG A 117 -8.86 4.20 58.70
C ARG A 117 -9.04 4.31 60.21
N ASN A 118 -9.77 5.34 60.66
CA ASN A 118 -10.19 5.45 62.05
C ASN A 118 -11.06 4.23 62.40
N ARG A 119 -10.51 3.28 63.17
CA ARG A 119 -11.30 2.24 63.84
C ARG A 119 -12.10 2.91 64.96
N ARG A 120 -13.42 3.00 64.79
CA ARG A 120 -14.36 3.23 65.89
C ARG A 120 -14.17 2.11 66.91
N LYS A 121 -13.80 2.46 68.14
CA LYS A 121 -13.91 1.56 69.28
C LYS A 121 -15.39 1.50 69.67
N GLU A 122 -16.02 0.35 69.52
CA GLU A 122 -17.26 0.04 70.24
C GLU A 122 -16.90 -0.14 71.72
N LYS A 123 -17.62 0.61 72.57
CA LYS A 123 -17.58 0.52 74.02
C LYS A 123 -18.63 -0.51 74.44
N ASN A 124 -18.25 -1.36 75.40
CA ASN A 124 -19.11 -2.29 76.15
C ASN A 124 -20.47 -1.69 76.53
#